data_AF-A0A4Q5ULH8-F1
#
_entry.id   AF-A0A4Q5ULH8-F1
#
_cell.length_a   1.000
_cell.length_b   1.000
_cell.length_c   1.000
_cell.angle_alpha   90.00
_cell.angle_beta   90.00
_cell.angle_gamma   90.00
#
_symmetry.space_group_name_H-M   'P 1'
#
loop_
_entity.id
_entity.type
_entity.pdbx_description
1 polymer ?
#
loop_
_entity_poly.entity_id
_entity_poly.type
_entity_poly.pdbx_seq_one_letter_code
_entity_poly.pdbx_strand_id
1 'polypeptide(L)' 'FIQEQSLGIHYNQGSDLLDYILEHNVFKYEAGFVKIPEGPGLGIEINEEHIQKMAEIGHNWRNPLWRHEDGSIAEW' A
#
# COMPACT_ATOMS: atom_id res chain seq x y z
N PHE A 1 2.18 22.02 -9.38
CA PHE A 1 1.47 21.12 -8.45
C PHE A 1 2.13 19.77 -8.57
N ILE A 2 2.59 19.17 -7.47
CA ILE A 2 3.27 17.87 -7.46
C ILE A 2 2.37 16.93 -6.68
N GLN A 3 1.98 15.80 -7.29
CA GLN A 3 1.46 14.64 -6.59
C GLN A 3 2.45 13.50 -6.75
N GLU A 4 2.81 12.87 -5.64
CA GLU A 4 3.63 11.66 -5.61
C GLU A 4 2.70 10.43 -5.67
N GLN A 5 3.08 9.46 -6.49
CA GLN A 5 2.32 8.23 -6.73
C GLN A 5 3.31 7.06 -6.85
N SER A 6 3.07 6.00 -6.10
CA SER A 6 3.95 4.82 -6.04
C SER A 6 3.27 3.53 -6.49
N LEU A 7 2.03 3.61 -7.01
CA LEU A 7 1.33 2.43 -7.53
C LEU A 7 2.04 1.97 -8.83
N GLY A 8 2.54 0.73 -8.84
CA GLY A 8 3.41 0.20 -9.89
C GLY A 8 4.89 0.62 -9.78
N ILE A 9 5.27 1.42 -8.76
CA ILE A 9 6.67 1.76 -8.46
C ILE A 9 7.11 0.85 -7.30
N HIS A 10 7.55 -0.35 -7.66
CA HIS A 10 7.81 -1.43 -6.71
C HIS A 10 9.02 -1.13 -5.79
N TYR A 11 8.76 -0.98 -4.49
CA TYR A 11 9.75 -1.20 -3.42
C TYR A 11 9.41 -2.42 -2.54
N ASN A 12 8.21 -2.99 -2.69
CA ASN A 12 7.72 -4.11 -1.89
C ASN A 12 7.88 -5.40 -2.69
N GLN A 13 8.87 -6.23 -2.37
CA GLN A 13 8.93 -7.60 -2.90
C GLN A 13 7.83 -8.42 -2.23
N GLY A 14 6.79 -8.82 -2.98
CA GLY A 14 5.87 -9.89 -2.59
C GLY A 14 4.36 -9.59 -2.58
N SER A 15 3.92 -8.34 -2.70
CA SER A 15 2.49 -8.00 -2.83
C SER A 15 2.31 -6.60 -3.43
N ASP A 16 1.40 -6.47 -4.40
CA ASP A 16 0.96 -5.19 -4.95
C ASP A 16 -0.30 -4.70 -4.21
N LEU A 17 -0.47 -3.39 -4.09
CA LEU A 17 -1.60 -2.76 -3.43
C LEU A 17 -2.94 -3.25 -4.00
N LEU A 18 -2.97 -3.57 -5.30
CA LEU A 18 -4.19 -3.99 -5.98
C LEU A 18 -4.57 -5.44 -5.69
N ASP A 19 -3.67 -6.29 -5.18
CA ASP A 19 -3.98 -7.70 -4.88
C ASP A 19 -5.10 -7.85 -3.83
N TYR A 20 -5.28 -6.83 -2.98
CA TYR A 20 -6.26 -6.78 -1.90
C TYR A 20 -7.64 -6.26 -2.31
N ILE A 21 -7.81 -5.80 -3.56
CA ILE A 21 -9.05 -5.20 -4.07
C ILE A 21 -9.50 -5.99 -5.30
N LEU A 22 -10.80 -6.26 -5.43
CA LEU A 22 -11.32 -7.00 -6.58
C LEU A 22 -11.25 -6.17 -7.88
N GLU A 23 -11.75 -4.93 -7.84
CA GLU A 23 -11.72 -4.03 -9.00
C GLU A 23 -10.46 -3.14 -8.99
N HIS A 24 -9.49 -3.49 -9.83
CA HIS A 24 -8.20 -2.82 -9.90
C HIS A 24 -8.28 -1.42 -10.52
N ASN A 25 -9.29 -1.15 -11.35
CA ASN A 25 -9.45 0.15 -12.02
C ASN A 25 -10.08 1.22 -11.14
N VAL A 26 -10.52 0.88 -9.93
CA VAL A 26 -11.13 1.86 -9.01
C VAL A 26 -10.16 2.98 -8.66
N PHE A 27 -8.85 2.71 -8.68
CA PHE A 27 -7.78 3.69 -8.51
C PHE A 27 -7.02 3.97 -9.81
N LYS A 28 -7.69 3.94 -10.96
CA LYS A 28 -7.07 4.33 -12.22
C LYS A 28 -6.64 5.80 -12.18
N TYR A 29 -5.36 6.03 -12.47
CA TYR A 29 -4.79 7.37 -12.55
C TYR A 29 -4.88 7.94 -13.96
N GLU A 30 -5.34 9.18 -14.09
CA GLU A 30 -5.39 9.95 -15.33
C GLU A 30 -4.80 11.34 -15.08
N ALA A 31 -3.75 11.70 -15.84
CA ALA A 31 -3.02 12.96 -15.71
C ALA A 31 -2.50 13.26 -14.29
N GLY A 32 -2.14 12.22 -13.52
CA GLY A 32 -1.66 12.34 -12.14
C GLY A 32 -2.76 12.41 -11.08
N PHE A 33 -4.03 12.31 -11.47
CA PHE A 33 -5.18 12.33 -10.57
C PHE A 33 -5.89 10.98 -10.53
N VAL A 34 -6.55 10.69 -9.41
CA VAL A 34 -7.47 9.55 -9.29
C VAL A 34 -8.89 10.06 -9.14
N LYS A 35 -9.86 9.34 -9.70
CA LYS A 35 -11.28 9.67 -9.52
C LYS A 35 -11.74 9.23 -8.13
N ILE A 36 -12.69 9.96 -7.57
CA ILE A 36 -13.36 9.54 -6.33
C ILE A 36 -14.25 8.34 -6.66
N PRO A 37 -14.13 7.20 -5.96
CA PRO A 37 -15.04 6.08 -6.15
C PRO A 37 -16.49 6.48 -5.87
N GLU A 38 -17.43 6.08 -6.74
CA GLU A 38 -18.85 6.48 -6.64
C GLU A 38 -19.73 5.40 -5.98
N GLY A 39 -19.14 4.26 -5.60
CA GLY A 39 -19.84 3.19 -4.88
C GLY A 39 -20.18 3.55 -3.43
N PRO A 40 -21.05 2.78 -2.77
CA PRO A 40 -21.37 2.98 -1.36
C PRO A 40 -20.14 2.83 -0.45
N GLY A 41 -20.12 3.57 0.66
CA GLY A 41 -19.03 3.53 1.63
C GLY A 41 -17.73 4.09 1.04
N LEU A 42 -16.65 3.29 1.07
CA LEU A 42 -15.37 3.65 0.46
C LEU A 42 -15.37 3.45 -1.07
N GLY A 43 -16.42 2.84 -1.64
CA GLY A 43 -16.54 2.58 -3.06
C GLY A 43 -15.54 1.56 -3.61
N ILE A 44 -15.03 0.65 -2.76
CA ILE A 44 -14.13 -0.44 -3.12
C ILE A 44 -14.69 -1.79 -2.63
N GLU A 45 -14.37 -2.86 -3.36
CA GLU A 45 -14.66 -4.23 -2.96
C GLU A 45 -13.37 -4.97 -2.63
N ILE A 46 -13.35 -5.63 -1.48
CA ILE A 46 -12.14 -6.25 -0.93
C ILE A 46 -12.01 -7.70 -1.40
N ASN A 47 -10.78 -8.11 -1.73
CA ASN A 47 -10.44 -9.50 -1.98
C ASN A 47 -10.18 -10.24 -0.66
N GLU A 48 -11.26 -10.68 0.01
CA GLU A 48 -11.16 -11.35 1.32
C GLU A 48 -10.38 -12.67 1.27
N GLU A 49 -10.46 -13.42 0.17
CA GLU A 49 -9.70 -14.66 0.00
C GLU A 49 -8.20 -14.40 0.06
N HIS A 50 -7.74 -13.36 -0.65
CA HIS A 50 -6.33 -12.96 -0.62
C HIS A 50 -5.92 -12.48 0.78
N ILE A 51 -6.77 -11.72 1.47
CA ILE A 51 -6.50 -11.28 2.85
C ILE A 51 -6.33 -12.48 3.78
N GLN A 52 -7.23 -13.46 3.74
CA GLN A 52 -7.15 -14.63 4.59
C GLN A 52 -5.85 -15.40 4.36
N LYS A 53 -5.49 -15.63 3.09
CA LYS A 53 -4.23 -16.28 2.71
C LYS A 53 -3.00 -15.52 3.23
N MET A 54 -2.96 -14.20 3.09
CA MET A 54 -1.83 -13.39 3.57
C MET A 54 -1.78 -13.30 5.10
N ALA A 55 -2.94 -13.33 5.76
CA ALA A 55 -3.04 -13.36 7.21
C ALA A 55 -2.44 -14.66 7.81
N GLU A 56 -2.56 -15.79 7.11
CA GLU A 56 -1.92 -17.06 7.50
C GLU A 56 -0.39 -17.00 7.47
N ILE A 57 0.19 -16.26 6.51
CA ILE A 57 1.63 -16.02 6.44
C ILE A 57 2.07 -15.15 7.63
N GLY A 58 1.24 -14.17 7.99
CA GLY A 58 1.50 -13.22 9.06
C GLY A 58 2.68 -12.31 8.77
N HIS A 59 3.04 -11.47 9.75
CA HIS A 59 4.22 -10.62 9.69
C HIS A 59 4.68 -10.26 11.10
N ASN A 60 5.99 -10.04 11.27
CA ASN A 60 6.56 -9.46 12.48
C ASN A 60 7.33 -8.20 12.09
N TRP A 61 6.64 -7.32 11.35
CA TRP A 61 7.24 -6.08 10.88
C TRP A 61 7.50 -5.15 12.06
N ARG A 62 8.70 -4.56 12.06
CA ARG A 62 9.13 -3.52 13.00
C ARG A 62 9.80 -2.45 12.17
N ASN A 63 9.63 -1.20 12.59
CA ASN A 63 10.37 -0.11 11.98
C ASN A 63 11.88 -0.38 12.08
N PRO A 64 12.66 -0.17 11.01
CA PRO A 64 14.10 -0.22 11.08
C PRO A 64 14.60 0.78 12.13
N LEU A 65 15.48 0.34 13.03
CA LEU A 65 16.11 1.22 14.02
C LEU A 65 17.40 1.77 13.43
N TRP A 66 17.40 3.07 13.14
CA TRP A 66 18.58 3.79 12.68
C TRP A 66 19.35 4.34 13.87
N ARG A 67 20.68 4.27 13.80
CA ARG A 67 21.57 4.80 14.84
C ARG A 67 22.62 5.70 14.20
N HIS A 68 22.93 6.79 14.89
CA HIS A 68 24.09 7.61 14.58
C HIS A 68 25.38 6.87 14.94
N GLU A 69 26.54 7.37 14.48
CA GLU A 69 27.84 6.76 14.75
C GLU A 69 28.17 6.66 16.25
N ASP A 70 27.62 7.57 17.06
CA ASP A 70 27.76 7.59 18.52
C ASP A 70 26.81 6.62 19.25
N GLY A 71 25.98 5.88 18.50
CA GLY A 71 25.03 4.90 19.00
C GLY A 71 23.68 5.46 19.45
N SER A 72 23.48 6.79 19.41
CA SER A 72 22.18 7.41 19.68
C SER A 72 21.15 7.04 18.61
N ILE A 73 19.87 7.05 18.97
CA ILE A 73 18.76 6.70 18.07
C ILE A 73 18.52 7.87 17.12
N ALA A 74 18.49 7.59 15.82
CA ALA A 74 18.10 8.57 14.81
C ALA A 74 16.58 8.59 14.65
N GLU A 75 16.03 9.78 14.41
CA GLU A 75 14.62 9.97 14.02
C GLU A 75 14.36 9.31 12.65
N TRP A 76 13.14 8.80 12.49
CA TRP A 76 12.70 8.11 11.29
C TRP A 76 12.17 9.08 10.25
#